data_AF-A0A843TJH0-F1
#
_entry.id   AF-A0A843TJH0-F1
#
_cell.length_a   1.000
_cell.length_b   1.000
_cell.length_c   1.000
_cell.angle_alpha   90.00
_cell.angle_beta   90.00
_cell.angle_gamma   90.00
#
_symmetry.space_group_name_H-M   'P 1'
#
loop_
_entity.id
_entity.type
_entity.pdbx_description
1 polymer ?
#
loop_
_entity_poly.entity_id
_entity_poly.type
_entity_poly.pdbx_seq_one_letter_code
_entity_poly.pdbx_strand_id
1 'polypeptide(L)'
;MAAMASRGRRGGAPTREDEQRCEERAEKRAPTPQGPVLPPPPPVDYGVFMQGLVQAMQTQAHTQAALQAQLEAQCGAYEDCATEES
;
A
#
# COMPACT_ATOMS: atom_id res chain seq x y z
N MET A 1 -51.12 -52.10 34.45
CA MET A 1 -51.91 -51.25 33.52
C MET A 1 -51.81 -49.81 34.00
N ALA A 2 -51.77 -48.88 33.03
CA ALA A 2 -51.77 -47.40 33.15
C ALA A 2 -50.41 -46.77 33.56
N ALA A 3 -49.91 -45.69 32.92
CA ALA A 3 -50.41 -44.87 31.82
C ALA A 3 -49.23 -44.18 31.10
N MET A 4 -49.38 -44.02 29.78
CA MET A 4 -48.54 -43.15 28.96
C MET A 4 -48.72 -41.70 29.42
N ALA A 5 -47.61 -40.98 29.66
CA ALA A 5 -47.60 -39.53 29.80
C ALA A 5 -47.22 -38.89 28.46
N SER A 6 -48.20 -38.78 27.59
CA SER A 6 -48.23 -37.85 26.48
C SER A 6 -48.14 -36.40 26.99
N ARG A 7 -47.03 -35.71 26.71
CA ARG A 7 -46.94 -34.24 26.61
C ARG A 7 -45.92 -33.96 25.50
N GLY A 8 -46.35 -33.71 24.27
CA GLY A 8 -47.14 -32.54 23.90
C GLY A 8 -46.17 -31.48 23.41
N ARG A 9 -46.12 -31.29 22.08
CA ARG A 9 -45.48 -30.14 21.45
C ARG A 9 -45.96 -28.87 22.17
N ARG A 10 -45.05 -28.17 22.85
CA ARG A 10 -45.15 -26.73 23.00
C ARG A 10 -43.99 -26.16 22.22
N GLY A 11 -44.27 -25.81 20.96
CA GLY A 11 -43.52 -24.75 20.32
C GLY A 11 -43.78 -23.49 21.15
N GLY A 12 -42.91 -23.24 22.12
CA GLY A 12 -42.78 -21.91 22.68
C GLY A 12 -42.26 -21.00 21.58
N ALA A 13 -42.80 -19.79 21.50
CA ALA A 13 -42.13 -18.74 20.71
C ALA A 13 -40.66 -18.71 21.16
N PRO A 14 -39.69 -18.67 20.22
CA PRO A 14 -38.30 -18.50 20.61
C PRO A 14 -38.23 -17.30 21.54
N THR A 15 -37.66 -17.48 22.73
CA THR A 15 -37.42 -16.35 23.60
C THR A 15 -36.27 -15.56 23.00
N ARG A 16 -36.26 -14.25 23.23
CA ARG A 16 -35.19 -13.35 22.75
C ARG A 16 -33.79 -13.85 23.11
N GLU A 17 -33.65 -14.59 24.21
CA GLU A 17 -32.41 -15.21 24.66
C GLU A 17 -31.99 -16.43 23.81
N ASP A 18 -32.96 -17.19 23.30
CA ASP A 18 -32.72 -18.34 22.40
C ASP A 18 -32.30 -17.88 21.00
N GLU A 19 -32.89 -16.77 20.52
CA GLU A 19 -32.45 -16.06 19.31
C GLU A 19 -31.02 -15.52 19.46
N GLN A 20 -30.72 -14.83 20.56
CA GLN A 20 -29.37 -14.32 20.84
C GLN A 20 -28.33 -15.43 20.94
N ARG A 21 -28.68 -16.57 21.53
CA ARG A 21 -27.78 -17.75 21.60
C ARG A 21 -27.57 -18.37 20.22
N CYS A 22 -28.56 -18.36 19.35
CA CYS A 22 -28.43 -18.81 17.97
C CYS A 22 -27.58 -17.85 17.13
N GLU A 23 -27.74 -16.54 17.31
CA GLU A 23 -26.92 -15.51 16.67
C GLU A 23 -25.47 -15.56 17.13
N GLU A 24 -25.20 -15.68 18.44
CA GLU A 24 -23.83 -15.83 18.97
C GLU A 24 -23.16 -17.11 18.45
N ARG A 25 -23.94 -18.20 18.32
CA ARG A 25 -23.44 -19.46 17.76
C ARG A 25 -23.23 -19.36 16.24
N ALA A 26 -24.05 -18.57 15.53
CA ALA A 26 -23.90 -18.30 14.11
C ALA A 26 -22.68 -17.41 13.84
N GLU A 27 -22.43 -16.41 14.69
CA GLU A 27 -21.28 -15.52 14.61
C GLU A 27 -19.98 -16.25 14.94
N LYS A 28 -19.96 -17.08 15.99
CA LYS A 28 -18.81 -17.97 16.28
C LYS A 28 -18.55 -19.04 15.22
N ARG A 29 -19.55 -19.33 14.37
CA ARG A 29 -19.43 -20.28 13.25
C ARG A 29 -19.28 -19.60 11.90
N ALA A 30 -19.37 -18.27 11.84
CA ALA A 30 -19.15 -17.54 10.61
C ALA A 30 -17.65 -17.67 10.27
N PRO A 31 -17.28 -18.31 9.15
CA PRO A 31 -15.92 -18.24 8.69
C PRO A 31 -15.61 -16.76 8.46
N THR A 32 -14.56 -16.24 9.07
CA THR A 32 -14.05 -14.90 8.77
C THR A 32 -13.97 -14.78 7.26
N PRO A 33 -14.61 -13.77 6.62
CA PRO A 33 -14.47 -13.58 5.19
C PRO A 33 -12.97 -13.40 4.93
N GLN A 34 -12.37 -14.39 4.26
CA GLN A 34 -11.01 -14.26 3.79
C GLN A 34 -11.07 -13.20 2.69
N GLY A 35 -10.74 -11.96 3.07
CA GLY A 35 -10.56 -10.88 2.10
C GLY A 35 -9.54 -11.30 1.05
N PRO A 36 -9.54 -10.66 -0.14
CA PRO A 36 -8.56 -11.00 -1.18
C PRO A 36 -7.15 -10.94 -0.59
N VAL A 37 -6.49 -12.10 -0.55
CA VAL A 37 -5.09 -12.21 -0.12
C VAL A 37 -4.25 -11.48 -1.16
N LEU A 38 -3.72 -10.31 -0.79
CA LEU A 38 -2.77 -9.62 -1.65
C LEU A 38 -1.48 -10.44 -1.72
N PRO A 39 -0.89 -10.61 -2.91
CA PRO A 39 0.38 -11.30 -3.04
C PRO A 39 1.45 -10.57 -2.22
N PRO A 40 2.41 -11.29 -1.64
CA PRO A 40 3.51 -10.66 -0.94
C PRO A 40 4.27 -9.73 -1.88
N PRO A 41 4.78 -8.58 -1.39
CA PRO A 41 5.58 -7.69 -2.20
C PRO A 41 6.81 -8.42 -2.75
N PRO A 42 7.25 -8.09 -3.97
CA PRO A 42 8.44 -8.70 -4.53
C PRO A 42 9.67 -8.41 -3.67
N PRO A 43 10.65 -9.33 -3.61
CA PRO A 43 11.90 -9.07 -2.91
C PRO A 43 12.63 -7.90 -3.56
N VAL A 44 13.10 -6.96 -2.74
CA VAL A 44 13.91 -5.82 -3.19
C VAL A 44 15.38 -6.16 -2.98
N ASP A 45 16.16 -6.08 -4.05
CA ASP A 45 17.63 -6.11 -3.95
C ASP A 45 18.13 -4.70 -3.57
N TYR A 46 18.55 -4.57 -2.32
CA TYR A 46 19.01 -3.28 -1.79
C TYR A 46 20.29 -2.79 -2.50
N GLY A 47 21.13 -3.70 -3.00
CA GLY A 47 22.32 -3.36 -3.76
C GLY A 47 21.97 -2.69 -5.09
N VAL A 48 21.03 -3.28 -5.84
CA VAL A 48 20.51 -2.70 -7.09
C VAL A 48 19.84 -1.35 -6.84
N PHE A 49 19.05 -1.25 -5.78
CA PHE A 49 18.39 0.00 -5.39
C PHE A 49 19.40 1.13 -5.12
N MET A 50 20.41 0.86 -4.29
CA MET A 50 21.46 1.83 -3.97
C MET A 50 22.28 2.21 -5.20
N GLN A 51 22.57 1.26 -6.09
CA GLN A 51 23.28 1.53 -7.33
C GLN A 51 22.49 2.47 -8.25
N GLY A 52 21.17 2.28 -8.34
CA GLY A 52 20.26 3.19 -9.05
C GLY A 52 20.24 4.59 -8.44
N LEU A 53 20.23 4.71 -7.11
CA LEU A 53 20.32 6.01 -6.43
C LEU A 53 21.62 6.73 -6.72
N VAL A 54 22.76 6.03 -6.67
CA VAL A 54 24.07 6.61 -6.98
C VAL A 54 24.12 7.09 -8.43
N GLN A 55 23.60 6.31 -9.37
CA GLN A 55 23.57 6.67 -10.78
C GLN A 55 22.68 7.91 -11.05
N ALA A 56 21.55 8.03 -10.36
CA ALA A 56 20.69 9.21 -10.43
C ALA A 56 21.42 10.47 -9.93
N MET A 57 22.11 10.38 -8.79
CA MET A 57 22.89 11.51 -8.26
C MET A 57 24.04 11.93 -9.18
N GLN A 58 24.76 10.97 -9.75
CA GLN A 58 25.83 11.28 -10.71
C GLN A 58 25.27 11.98 -11.96
N THR A 59 24.14 11.49 -12.49
CA THR A 59 23.48 12.11 -13.65
C THR A 59 23.11 13.56 -13.36
N GLN A 60 22.56 13.85 -12.18
CA GLN A 60 22.23 15.22 -11.76
C GLN A 60 23.48 16.11 -11.61
N ALA A 61 24.56 15.58 -11.04
CA ALA A 61 25.81 16.32 -10.91
C ALA A 61 26.43 16.66 -12.28
N HIS A 62 26.40 15.72 -13.22
CA HIS A 62 26.92 15.93 -14.56
C HIS A 62 26.09 16.95 -15.36
N THR A 63 24.76 16.92 -15.25
CA THR A 63 23.91 17.91 -15.94
C THR A 63 24.07 19.30 -15.35
N GLN A 64 24.20 19.43 -14.03
CA GLN A 64 24.48 20.71 -13.38
C GLN A 64 25.83 21.29 -13.81
N ALA A 65 26.89 20.49 -13.80
CA ALA A 65 28.22 20.92 -14.23
C ALA A 65 28.23 21.33 -15.72
N ALA A 66 27.54 20.57 -16.59
CA ALA A 66 27.43 20.91 -17.99
C ALA A 66 26.65 22.21 -18.24
N LEU A 67 25.59 22.46 -17.47
CA LEU A 67 24.82 23.70 -17.57
C LEU A 67 25.65 24.90 -17.08
N GLN A 68 26.37 24.74 -15.97
CA GLN A 68 27.25 25.78 -15.45
C GLN A 68 28.34 26.15 -16.46
N ALA A 69 29.01 25.16 -17.05
CA ALA A 69 30.02 25.39 -18.08
C ALA A 69 29.45 26.11 -19.32
N GLN A 70 28.22 25.79 -19.72
CA GLN A 70 27.53 26.50 -20.82
C GLN A 70 27.22 27.96 -20.48
N LEU A 71 26.84 28.24 -19.23
CA LEU A 71 26.60 29.61 -18.77
C LEU A 71 27.91 30.40 -18.73
N GLU A 72 28.99 29.83 -18.18
CA GLU A 72 30.31 30.46 -18.13
C GLU A 72 30.85 30.75 -19.54
N ALA A 73 30.68 29.81 -20.48
CA ALA A 73 31.07 30.02 -21.88
C ALA A 73 30.28 31.15 -22.55
N GLN A 74 28.97 31.26 -22.29
CA GLN A 74 28.15 32.35 -22.83
C GLN A 74 28.48 33.71 -22.21
N CYS A 75 28.73 33.77 -20.90
CA CYS A 75 29.13 35.00 -20.24
C CYS A 75 30.52 35.48 -20.71
N GLY A 76 31.49 34.57 -20.81
CA GLY A 76 32.83 34.90 -21.33
C GLY A 76 32.80 35.36 -22.78
N ALA A 77 31.98 34.73 -23.63
CA ALA A 77 31.79 35.16 -25.01
C ALA A 77 31.12 36.54 -25.13
N TYR A 78 30.21 36.88 -24.22
CA TYR A 78 29.55 38.19 -24.21
C TYR A 78 30.51 39.33 -23.80
N GLU A 79 31.36 39.11 -22.80
CA GLU A 79 32.35 40.11 -22.38
C GLU A 79 33.42 40.37 -23.46
N ASP A 80 33.85 39.34 -24.17
CA ASP A 80 34.81 39.44 -25.28
C ASP A 80 34.19 40.20 -26.48
N CYS A 81 32.95 39.89 -26.87
CA CYS A 81 32.21 40.65 -27.88
C CYS A 81 31.95 42.11 -27.47
N ALA A 82 31.73 42.39 -26.18
CA ALA A 82 31.51 43.75 -25.70
C ALA A 82 32.78 44.61 -25.67
N THR A 83 33.97 44.00 -25.64
CA THR A 83 35.24 44.73 -25.65
C THR A 83 35.77 45.04 -27.04
N GLU A 84 35.36 44.30 -28.09
CA GLU A 84 35.73 44.61 -29.48
C GLU A 84 34.89 45.73 -30.13
N GLU A 85 33.78 46.16 -29.52
CA GLU A 85 32.90 47.22 -30.06
C GLU A 85 33.18 48.63 -29.49
N SER A 86 34.22 48.82 -28.66
CA SER A 86 34.65 50.14 -28.11
C SER A 86 35.97 50.63 -28.69
#